data_AF-A0A957ZWU8-F1
#
_entry.id   AF-A0A957ZWU8-F1
#
_cell.length_a   1.000
_cell.length_b   1.000
_cell.length_c   1.000
_cell.angle_alpha   90.00
_cell.angle_beta   90.00
_cell.angle_gamma   90.00
#
_symmetry.space_group_name_H-M   'P 1'
#
loop_
_entity.id
_entity.type
_entity.pdbx_description
1 polymer ?
#
loop_
_entity_poly.entity_id
_entity_poly.type
_entity_poly.pdbx_seq_one_letter_code
_entity_poly.pdbx_strand_id
1 'polypeptide(L)'
;NSTRLSLQGKPSFRSDVIVLQFGVHLTRTLWGAFVLEGRMSEVNVKELREQLAQYIAQAEAGEEIVITRRGKVVARLMPPETTPPEFPDLSEFRASINLQGESLSRTVVQERREARY
;
A
#
# COMPACT_ATOMS: atom_id res chain seq x y z
N ASN A 1 -32.68 -52.33 15.11
CA ASN A 1 -31.69 -52.35 14.02
C ASN A 1 -30.54 -51.45 14.43
N SER A 2 -29.37 -52.07 14.63
CA SER A 2 -28.01 -51.52 14.79
C SER A 2 -27.74 -50.41 15.83
N THR A 3 -27.29 -50.77 17.06
CA THR A 3 -25.89 -50.75 17.61
C THR A 3 -25.43 -49.36 18.10
N ARG A 4 -25.45 -49.05 19.42
CA ARG A 4 -24.36 -49.23 20.45
C ARG A 4 -23.04 -48.55 20.02
N LEU A 5 -22.47 -47.59 20.73
CA LEU A 5 -22.00 -47.68 22.12
C LEU A 5 -21.83 -46.30 22.78
N SER A 6 -22.34 -46.21 24.00
CA SER A 6 -21.95 -45.28 25.06
C SER A 6 -20.51 -45.49 25.51
N LEU A 7 -19.91 -44.46 26.13
CA LEU A 7 -19.23 -44.46 27.45
C LEU A 7 -18.41 -43.15 27.55
N GLN A 8 -18.88 -42.17 28.32
CA GLN A 8 -18.39 -41.80 29.66
C GLN A 8 -16.89 -41.41 29.74
N GLY A 9 -16.65 -40.15 30.14
CA GLY A 9 -15.34 -39.65 30.56
C GLY A 9 -15.30 -38.13 30.80
N LYS A 10 -15.88 -37.64 31.90
CA LYS A 10 -15.32 -36.48 32.64
C LYS A 10 -14.41 -37.10 33.73
N PRO A 11 -13.33 -36.44 34.24
CA PRO A 11 -13.27 -35.01 34.52
C PRO A 11 -11.88 -34.32 34.39
N SER A 12 -11.90 -33.01 34.65
CA SER A 12 -10.86 -32.20 35.32
C SER A 12 -9.48 -32.02 34.66
N PHE A 13 -9.14 -30.78 34.32
CA PHE A 13 -8.01 -30.11 34.99
C PHE A 13 -8.38 -28.65 35.30
N ARG A 14 -8.22 -28.31 36.58
CA ARG A 14 -8.49 -27.02 37.22
C ARG A 14 -7.37 -26.00 36.92
N SER A 15 -7.73 -24.71 37.02
CA SER A 15 -6.95 -23.54 37.47
C SER A 15 -5.59 -23.29 36.77
N ASP A 16 -5.37 -22.20 36.04
CA ASP A 16 -5.25 -20.88 36.65
C ASP A 16 -5.43 -19.71 35.68
N VAL A 17 -6.00 -18.65 36.25
CA VAL A 17 -5.95 -17.28 35.75
C VAL A 17 -4.51 -16.78 35.82
N ILE A 18 -3.93 -16.34 34.70
CA ILE A 18 -2.84 -15.36 34.72
C ILE A 18 -3.27 -14.18 33.85
N VAL A 19 -3.80 -13.16 34.53
CA VAL A 19 -3.81 -11.79 34.02
C VAL A 19 -2.41 -11.24 34.22
N LEU A 20 -1.69 -10.97 33.13
CA LEU A 20 -0.55 -10.05 33.13
C LEU A 20 -0.65 -9.12 31.91
N GLN A 21 -1.39 -8.02 32.12
CA GLN A 21 -0.92 -6.66 31.85
C GLN A 21 -0.24 -6.41 30.49
N PHE A 22 -1.01 -6.19 29.43
CA PHE A 22 -0.64 -5.23 28.39
C PHE A 22 -1.91 -4.53 27.87
N GLY A 23 -1.95 -3.22 28.13
CA GLY A 23 -3.04 -2.34 27.71
C GLY A 23 -3.07 -2.08 26.21
N VAL A 24 -4.16 -1.41 25.82
CA VAL A 24 -4.49 -0.88 24.49
C VAL A 24 -5.10 -1.91 23.54
N HIS A 25 -6.33 -2.31 23.85
CA HIS A 25 -7.27 -2.85 22.88
C HIS A 25 -7.74 -1.71 21.93
N LEU A 26 -7.18 -1.73 20.72
CA LEU A 26 -7.90 -1.64 19.44
C LEU A 26 -8.69 -0.35 19.11
N THR A 27 -8.14 0.45 18.19
CA THR A 27 -8.84 0.78 16.94
C THR A 27 -7.91 0.52 15.75
N ARG A 28 -7.53 -0.75 15.61
CA ARG A 28 -7.01 -1.40 14.40
C ARG A 28 -8.17 -1.72 13.44
N THR A 29 -9.15 -0.83 13.35
CA THR A 29 -10.38 -1.03 12.55
C THR A 29 -10.22 -0.47 11.13
N LEU A 30 -9.17 0.33 10.88
CA LEU A 30 -8.72 0.71 9.54
C LEU A 30 -7.57 -0.18 9.04
N TRP A 31 -7.51 -1.42 9.54
CA TRP A 31 -6.91 -2.56 8.83
C TRP A 31 -8.02 -3.48 8.28
N GLY A 32 -9.28 -3.01 8.25
CA GLY A 32 -10.46 -3.83 7.98
C GLY A 32 -11.12 -3.68 6.60
N ALA A 33 -10.74 -2.70 5.78
CA ALA A 33 -11.42 -2.42 4.51
C ALA A 33 -10.55 -2.61 3.25
N PHE A 34 -9.23 -2.71 3.39
CA PHE A 34 -8.30 -2.94 2.25
C PHE A 34 -8.04 -4.46 2.01
N VAL A 35 -8.74 -5.32 2.74
CA VAL A 35 -8.51 -6.79 2.79
C VAL A 35 -9.33 -7.57 1.76
N LEU A 36 -9.99 -6.90 0.80
CA LEU A 36 -10.86 -7.60 -0.15
C LEU A 36 -10.28 -7.53 -1.57
N GLU A 37 -9.96 -8.72 -2.07
CA GLU A 37 -9.75 -9.08 -3.47
C GLU A 37 -8.43 -8.67 -4.14
N GLY A 38 -7.32 -9.08 -3.54
CA GLY A 38 -6.03 -9.21 -4.23
C GLY A 38 -5.22 -10.31 -3.56
N ARG A 39 -4.61 -11.22 -4.34
CA ARG A 39 -3.67 -12.21 -3.82
C ARG A 39 -2.48 -11.46 -3.21
N MET A 40 -2.56 -11.16 -1.92
CA MET A 40 -1.52 -10.43 -1.21
C MET A 40 -0.67 -11.40 -0.40
N SER A 41 0.63 -11.46 -0.68
CA SER A 41 1.59 -12.29 0.07
C SER A 41 2.56 -11.43 0.86
N GLU A 42 2.95 -11.88 2.06
CA GLU A 42 3.92 -11.20 2.91
C GLU A 42 5.27 -11.92 2.83
N VAL A 43 6.35 -11.18 2.57
CA VAL A 43 7.71 -11.71 2.44
C VAL A 43 8.71 -10.87 3.23
N ASN A 44 9.66 -11.53 3.87
CA ASN A 44 10.77 -10.84 4.52
C ASN A 44 11.77 -10.33 3.46
N VAL A 45 12.38 -9.15 3.68
CA VAL A 45 13.46 -8.63 2.83
C VAL A 45 14.56 -9.66 2.53
N LYS A 46 14.90 -10.53 3.50
CA LYS A 46 15.91 -11.58 3.29
C LYS A 46 15.47 -12.59 2.24
N GLU A 47 14.24 -13.08 2.34
CA GLU A 47 13.65 -14.08 1.44
C GLU A 47 13.40 -13.49 0.05
N LEU A 48 12.87 -12.27 -0.02
CA LEU A 48 12.69 -11.53 -1.27
C LEU A 48 14.01 -11.42 -2.05
N ARG A 49 15.12 -11.13 -1.37
CA ARG A 49 16.43 -11.00 -2.02
C ARG A 49 16.93 -12.32 -2.60
N GLU A 50 16.63 -13.45 -1.97
CA GLU A 50 17.04 -14.78 -2.41
C GLU A 50 16.24 -15.25 -3.64
N GLN A 51 14.98 -14.81 -3.78
CA GLN A 51 14.06 -15.24 -4.83
C GLN A 51 13.42 -14.08 -5.61
N LEU A 52 14.17 -12.99 -5.81
CA LEU A 52 13.63 -11.73 -6.36
C LEU A 52 12.91 -11.92 -7.70
N ALA A 53 13.48 -12.72 -8.60
CA ALA A 53 12.88 -12.98 -9.92
C ALA A 53 11.48 -13.61 -9.84
N GLN A 54 11.25 -14.50 -8.87
CA GLN A 54 9.95 -15.14 -8.67
C GLN A 54 8.91 -14.13 -8.19
N TYR A 55 9.27 -13.28 -7.23
CA TYR A 55 8.37 -12.25 -6.71
C TYR A 55 8.08 -11.15 -7.73
N ILE A 56 9.04 -10.83 -8.61
CA ILE A 56 8.78 -9.95 -9.76
C ILE A 56 7.75 -10.57 -10.69
N ALA A 57 7.89 -11.85 -11.06
CA ALA A 57 6.92 -12.53 -11.93
C ALA A 57 5.52 -12.60 -11.31
N GLN A 58 5.43 -12.78 -9.99
CA GLN A 58 4.15 -12.70 -9.25
C GLN A 58 3.54 -11.30 -9.32
N ALA A 59 4.35 -10.26 -9.11
CA ALA A 59 3.88 -8.88 -9.23
C ALA A 59 3.45 -8.52 -10.65
N GLU A 60 4.18 -8.99 -11.67
CA GLU A 60 3.80 -8.84 -13.08
C GLU A 60 2.48 -9.56 -13.41
N ALA A 61 2.19 -10.68 -12.74
CA ALA A 61 0.91 -11.39 -12.85
C ALA A 61 -0.27 -10.67 -12.14
N GLY A 62 0.00 -9.54 -11.49
CA GLY A 62 -1.01 -8.73 -10.80
C GLY A 62 -1.11 -9.00 -9.30
N GLU A 63 -0.17 -9.73 -8.70
CA GLU A 63 -0.14 -9.93 -7.25
C GLU A 63 0.50 -8.74 -6.53
N GLU A 64 0.00 -8.42 -5.33
CA GLU A 64 0.58 -7.38 -4.48
C GLU A 64 1.39 -8.04 -3.36
N ILE A 65 2.68 -7.76 -3.26
CA ILE A 65 3.57 -8.41 -2.30
C ILE A 65 4.01 -7.41 -1.26
N VAL A 66 3.72 -7.69 0.01
CA VAL A 66 4.14 -6.87 1.16
C VAL A 66 5.53 -7.30 1.59
N ILE A 67 6.47 -6.35 1.56
CA ILE A 67 7.84 -6.59 1.97
C ILE A 67 8.01 -6.13 3.41
N THR A 68 8.47 -7.03 4.28
CA THR A 68 8.70 -6.74 5.70
C THR A 68 10.15 -6.90 6.12
N ARG A 69 10.59 -6.05 7.06
CA ARG A 69 11.90 -6.13 7.69
C ARG A 69 11.70 -6.13 9.20
N ARG A 70 12.12 -7.23 9.86
CA ARG A 70 11.96 -7.42 11.31
C ARG A 70 10.48 -7.28 11.74
N GLY A 71 9.57 -7.87 10.97
CA GLY A 71 8.12 -7.85 11.25
C GLY A 71 7.43 -6.50 11.01
N LYS A 72 8.12 -5.53 10.39
CA LYS A 72 7.55 -4.24 10.00
C LYS A 72 7.48 -4.13 8.48
N VAL A 73 6.36 -3.68 7.95
CA VAL A 73 6.21 -3.38 6.53
C VAL A 73 7.16 -2.24 6.14
N VAL A 74 7.94 -2.44 5.08
CA VAL A 74 8.91 -1.46 4.58
C VAL A 74 8.67 -1.07 3.13
N ALA A 75 8.05 -1.93 2.33
CA ALA A 75 7.75 -1.66 0.93
C ALA A 75 6.62 -2.58 0.44
N ARG A 76 6.13 -2.30 -0.77
CA ARG A 76 5.21 -3.15 -1.52
C ARG A 76 5.73 -3.31 -2.93
N LEU A 77 5.59 -4.50 -3.49
CA LEU A 77 5.88 -4.80 -4.88
C LEU A 77 4.54 -5.09 -5.56
N MET A 78 4.24 -4.35 -6.63
CA MET A 78 2.97 -4.40 -7.34
C MET A 78 3.21 -4.17 -8.83
N PRO A 79 2.28 -4.58 -9.72
CA PRO A 79 2.41 -4.30 -11.14
C PRO A 79 2.49 -2.80 -11.41
N PRO A 80 3.16 -2.38 -12.51
CA PRO A 80 3.17 -0.98 -12.91
C PRO A 80 1.76 -0.53 -13.37
N GLU A 81 1.35 0.65 -12.92
CA GLU A 81 0.16 1.33 -13.43
C GLU A 81 0.35 1.61 -14.93
N THR A 82 -0.42 0.92 -15.77
CA THR A 82 -0.31 1.03 -17.23
C THR A 82 -1.17 2.18 -17.78
N THR A 83 -2.14 2.63 -17.00
CA THR A 83 -3.00 3.76 -17.38
C THR A 83 -2.24 5.06 -17.15
N PRO A 84 -2.10 5.93 -18.18
CA PRO A 84 -1.57 7.27 -17.98
C PRO A 84 -2.37 7.97 -16.88
N PRO A 85 -1.71 8.72 -15.98
CA PRO A 85 -2.43 9.49 -14.98
C PRO A 85 -3.43 10.42 -15.68
N GLU A 86 -4.71 10.30 -15.31
CA GLU A 86 -5.72 11.24 -15.74
C GLU A 86 -5.43 12.59 -15.09
N PHE A 87 -4.95 13.55 -15.89
CA PHE A 87 -4.78 14.91 -15.41
C PHE A 87 -6.12 15.65 -15.51
N PRO A 88 -6.51 16.43 -14.49
CA PRO A 88 -7.68 17.28 -14.60
C PRO A 88 -7.47 18.32 -15.70
N ASP A 89 -8.54 18.63 -16.44
CA ASP A 89 -8.51 19.77 -17.35
C ASP A 89 -8.39 21.07 -16.51
N LEU A 90 -7.32 21.82 -16.75
CA LEU A 90 -7.04 23.09 -16.08
C LEU A 90 -7.39 24.29 -16.95
N SER A 91 -8.14 24.11 -18.04
CA SER A 91 -8.50 25.19 -18.97
C SER A 91 -9.26 26.32 -18.27
N GLU A 92 -10.27 25.99 -17.46
CA GLU A 92 -11.03 26.99 -16.68
C GLU A 92 -10.14 27.69 -15.64
N PHE A 93 -9.30 26.92 -14.93
CA PHE A 93 -8.36 27.49 -13.97
C PHE A 93 -7.40 28.47 -14.65
N ARG A 94 -6.80 28.09 -15.78
CA ARG A 94 -5.91 28.96 -16.57
C ARG A 94 -6.65 30.20 -17.10
N ALA A 95 -7.92 30.07 -17.49
CA ALA A 95 -8.73 31.21 -17.92
C ALA A 95 -9.05 32.19 -16.77
N SER A 96 -9.12 31.71 -15.53
CA SER A 96 -9.37 32.55 -14.35
C SER A 96 -8.15 33.39 -13.90
N ILE A 97 -6.94 33.04 -14.36
CA ILE A 97 -5.71 33.72 -13.95
C ILE A 97 -5.59 35.04 -14.74
N ASN A 98 -5.85 36.16 -14.08
CA ASN A 98 -5.58 37.49 -14.59
C ASN A 98 -4.11 37.88 -14.31
N LEU A 99 -3.23 37.64 -15.28
CA LEU A 99 -1.84 38.09 -15.21
C LEU A 99 -1.77 39.61 -15.41
N GLN A 100 -1.14 40.30 -14.46
CA GLN A 100 -0.87 41.74 -14.53
C GLN A 100 0.58 41.98 -14.98
N GLY A 101 0.80 43.05 -15.75
CA GLY A 101 2.12 43.43 -16.24
C GLY A 101 2.46 42.88 -17.63
N GLU A 102 3.69 43.13 -18.08
CA GLU A 102 4.18 42.59 -19.34
C GLU A 102 4.40 41.08 -19.23
N SER A 103 4.11 40.34 -20.30
CA SER A 103 4.34 38.91 -20.31
C SER A 103 5.84 38.62 -20.18
N LEU A 104 6.22 37.68 -19.32
CA LEU A 104 7.61 37.22 -19.17
C LEU A 104 8.25 36.90 -20.53
N SER A 105 7.48 36.36 -21.47
CA SER A 105 7.95 36.10 -22.83
C SER A 105 8.45 37.36 -23.56
N ARG A 106 7.77 38.50 -23.41
CA ARG A 106 8.20 39.76 -24.03
C ARG A 106 9.44 40.30 -23.33
N THR A 107 9.46 40.35 -22.00
CA THR A 107 10.64 40.78 -21.24
C THR A 107 11.87 39.95 -21.59
N VAL A 108 11.75 38.61 -21.61
CA VAL A 108 12.85 37.71 -22.01
C VAL A 108 13.27 37.92 -23.46
N VAL A 109 12.33 38.16 -24.38
CA VAL A 109 12.65 38.44 -25.78
C VAL A 109 13.36 39.78 -25.92
N GLN A 110 12.96 40.80 -25.16
CA GLN A 110 13.57 42.11 -25.14
C GLN A 110 15.00 42.05 -24.59
N GLU A 111 15.20 41.47 -23.41
CA GLU A 111 16.53 41.29 -22.81
C GLU A 111 17.48 40.55 -23.75
N ARG A 112 17.01 39.49 -24.44
CA ARG A 112 17.82 38.74 -25.42
C ARG A 112 18.17 39.53 -26.68
N ARG A 113 17.41 40.58 -27.01
CA ARG A 113 17.68 41.47 -28.15
C ARG A 113 18.65 42.58 -27.74
N GLU A 114 18.48 43.12 -26.53
CA GLU A 114 19.32 44.16 -25.97
C GLU A 114 20.73 43.65 -25.65
N ALA A 115 20.86 42.42 -25.13
CA ALA A 115 22.16 41.80 -24.85
C ALA A 115 23.00 41.45 -26.10
N ARG A 116 22.50 41.70 -27.31
CA ARG A 116 23.22 41.49 -28.57
C ARG A 116 23.90 42.75 -29.12
N TYR A 117 23.80 43.87 -28.43
CA TYR A 117 24.49 45.13 -28.72
C TYR A 117 25.34 45.55 -27.52
#